data_AF-A0A960F9E8-F1
#
_entry.id   AF-A0A960F9E8-F1
#
_cell.length_a   1.000
_cell.length_b   1.000
_cell.length_c   1.000
_cell.angle_alpha   90.00
_cell.angle_beta   90.00
_cell.angle_gamma   90.00
#
_symmetry.space_group_name_H-M   'P 1'
#
loop_
_entity.id
_entity.type
_entity.pdbx_description
1 polymer ?
#
loop_
_entity_poly.entity_id
_entity_poly.type
_entity_poly.pdbx_seq_one_letter_code
_entity_poly.pdbx_strand_id
1 'polypeptide(L)'
;LRNAIEPWHVLGEEMSGVGTARYVDSSVERLQVLVEGFSEARHIVTCNGVPVPLQPTGSSGTGVAGVRFKAWAPWSSLHPTIGVHSPLVFDLVDRWSSRSLGGCTYHVSHPGGRAYDTYPVNASEAEARRASRFFTHGHTPGRVDLGRLDELASARQLEQGRTLDLRRHPSPPDRR
;
A
#
# COMPACT_ATOMS: atom_id res chain seq x y z
N LEU A 1 -5.78 9.12 0.02
CA LEU A 1 -4.72 8.28 0.63
C LEU A 1 -3.83 9.16 1.50
N ARG A 2 -3.34 8.67 2.65
CA ARG A 2 -2.36 9.40 3.46
C ARG A 2 -1.33 8.45 4.06
N ASN A 3 -0.13 8.94 4.35
CA ASN A 3 0.85 8.18 5.11
C ASN A 3 0.31 7.89 6.52
N ALA A 4 0.57 6.67 6.97
CA ALA A 4 0.27 6.21 8.32
C ALA A 4 1.57 5.76 8.98
N ILE A 5 1.62 5.87 10.31
CA ILE A 5 2.77 5.41 11.09
C ILE A 5 2.91 3.90 10.90
N GLU A 6 4.12 3.41 10.63
CA GLU A 6 4.48 2.00 10.67
C GLU A 6 5.76 1.86 11.52
N PRO A 7 5.77 1.02 12.57
CA PRO A 7 6.96 0.81 13.36
C PRO A 7 8.02 0.05 12.53
N TRP A 8 9.24 0.55 12.54
CA TRP A 8 10.38 -0.16 11.96
C TRP A 8 11.04 -1.05 13.00
N HIS A 9 11.28 -2.30 12.61
CA HIS A 9 11.91 -3.27 13.49
C HIS A 9 13.41 -3.01 13.56
N VAL A 10 13.95 -3.10 14.77
CA VAL A 10 15.39 -3.14 15.00
C VAL A 10 15.84 -4.59 14.84
N LEU A 11 16.82 -4.82 13.98
CA LEU A 11 17.41 -6.13 13.73
C LEU A 11 18.42 -6.50 14.82
N GLY A 12 18.95 -7.73 14.74
CA GLY A 12 19.98 -8.22 15.66
C GLY A 12 21.25 -7.35 15.66
N GLU A 13 22.07 -7.53 16.69
CA GLU A 13 23.36 -6.84 16.79
C GLU A 13 24.33 -7.35 15.73
N GLU A 14 24.98 -6.42 15.05
CA GLU A 14 26.04 -6.68 14.07
C GLU A 14 27.35 -6.06 14.57
N MET A 15 28.45 -6.80 14.42
CA MET A 15 29.79 -6.29 14.71
C MET A 15 30.22 -5.34 13.60
N SER A 16 30.47 -4.09 13.94
CA SER A 16 31.10 -3.09 13.08
C SER A 16 32.56 -2.91 13.49
N GLY A 17 33.38 -2.29 12.63
CA GLY A 17 34.80 -2.05 12.91
C GLY A 17 35.10 -1.20 14.15
N VAL A 18 34.09 -0.56 14.77
CA VAL A 18 34.24 0.36 15.92
C VAL A 18 33.35 -0.05 17.12
N GLY A 19 32.52 -1.08 16.99
CA GLY A 19 31.59 -1.51 18.06
C GLY A 19 30.42 -2.33 17.54
N THR A 20 29.40 -2.55 18.36
CA THR A 20 28.15 -3.22 17.93
C THR A 20 27.08 -2.20 17.53
N ALA A 21 26.37 -2.47 16.44
CA ALA A 21 25.24 -1.66 15.99
C ALA A 21 24.03 -2.56 15.70
N ARG A 22 22.83 -1.97 15.64
CA ARG A 22 21.63 -2.67 15.19
C ARG A 22 21.03 -1.95 13.99
N TYR A 23 20.80 -2.67 12.91
CA TYR A 23 20.18 -2.11 11.72
C TYR A 23 18.67 -1.91 11.94
N VAL A 24 18.11 -0.82 11.40
CA VAL A 24 16.66 -0.56 11.45
C VAL A 24 16.07 -0.91 10.08
N ASP A 25 15.16 -1.89 10.06
CA ASP A 25 14.46 -2.28 8.84
C ASP A 25 13.42 -1.21 8.47
N SER A 26 13.87 -0.27 7.64
CA SER A 26 13.05 0.80 7.07
C SER A 26 12.39 0.43 5.75
N SER A 27 12.40 -0.87 5.37
CA SER A 27 11.87 -1.34 4.09
C SER A 27 10.35 -1.32 4.00
N VAL A 28 9.63 -1.16 5.12
CA VAL A 28 8.17 -1.28 5.18
C VAL A 28 7.54 0.07 5.49
N GLU A 29 6.47 0.38 4.78
CA GLU A 29 5.64 1.56 5.02
C GLU A 29 4.16 1.17 5.11
N ARG A 30 3.34 2.11 5.60
CA ARG A 30 1.89 1.95 5.67
C ARG A 30 1.17 3.20 5.17
N LEU A 31 0.19 2.98 4.30
CA LEU A 31 -0.78 3.99 3.92
C LEU A 31 -2.09 3.77 4.67
N GLN A 32 -2.77 4.85 5.01
CA GLN A 32 -4.18 4.82 5.35
C GLN A 32 -5.02 5.12 4.10
N VAL A 33 -6.00 4.26 3.87
CA VAL A 33 -7.06 4.40 2.89
C VAL A 33 -8.30 4.90 3.63
N LEU A 34 -8.82 6.05 3.22
CA LEU A 34 -10.12 6.57 3.63
C LEU A 34 -10.99 6.58 2.38
N VAL A 35 -12.21 6.04 2.50
CA VAL A 35 -13.20 5.98 1.42
C VAL A 35 -14.48 6.60 1.94
N GLU A 36 -15.06 7.49 1.15
CA GLU A 36 -16.30 8.20 1.46
C GLU A 36 -17.33 7.93 0.36
N GLY A 37 -18.62 7.93 0.72
CA GLY A 37 -19.70 7.69 -0.22
C GLY A 37 -19.77 6.27 -0.79
N PHE A 38 -19.10 5.29 -0.17
CA PHE A 38 -19.16 3.90 -0.63
C PHE A 38 -20.26 3.11 0.10
N SER A 39 -20.69 2.02 -0.51
CA SER A 39 -21.62 1.05 0.08
C SER A 39 -20.92 -0.28 0.21
N GLU A 40 -20.74 -0.79 1.43
CA GLU A 40 -20.01 -2.04 1.71
C GLU A 40 -20.66 -3.26 1.03
N ALA A 41 -21.99 -3.26 0.91
CA ALA A 41 -22.73 -4.32 0.22
C ALA A 41 -22.48 -4.34 -1.31
N ARG A 42 -21.99 -3.24 -1.88
CA ARG A 42 -21.87 -3.05 -3.33
C ARG A 42 -20.43 -2.88 -3.79
N HIS A 43 -19.60 -2.18 -3.02
CA HIS A 43 -18.29 -1.74 -3.44
C HIS A 43 -17.18 -2.44 -2.65
N ILE A 44 -16.15 -2.88 -3.35
CA ILE A 44 -14.93 -3.43 -2.78
C ILE A 44 -13.79 -2.53 -3.22
N VAL A 45 -13.02 -1.99 -2.28
CA VAL A 45 -11.74 -1.36 -2.61
C VAL A 45 -10.67 -2.44 -2.60
N THR A 46 -9.86 -2.50 -3.64
CA THR A 46 -8.70 -3.39 -3.70
C THR A 46 -7.41 -2.57 -3.81
N CYS A 47 -6.30 -3.15 -3.38
CA CYS A 47 -4.95 -2.67 -3.63
C CYS A 47 -4.13 -3.83 -4.21
N ASN A 48 -3.54 -3.63 -5.39
CA ASN A 48 -2.85 -4.65 -6.17
C ASN A 48 -3.70 -5.93 -6.36
N GLY A 49 -5.02 -5.75 -6.55
CA GLY A 49 -5.97 -6.85 -6.74
C GLY A 49 -6.35 -7.60 -5.46
N VAL A 50 -5.88 -7.17 -4.29
CA VAL A 50 -6.27 -7.74 -3.00
C VAL A 50 -7.28 -6.81 -2.33
N PRO A 51 -8.43 -7.32 -1.83
CA PRO A 51 -9.40 -6.49 -1.11
C PRO A 51 -8.71 -5.71 0.02
N VAL A 52 -9.19 -4.51 0.35
CA VAL A 52 -8.73 -3.68 1.47
C VAL A 52 -9.76 -3.85 2.63
N PRO A 53 -9.35 -4.05 3.89
CA PRO A 53 -10.27 -4.37 5.00
C PRO A 53 -10.86 -3.08 5.55
N LEU A 54 -11.69 -2.40 4.77
CA LEU A 54 -12.34 -1.16 5.20
C LEU A 54 -13.16 -1.43 6.46
N GLN A 55 -12.92 -0.63 7.49
CA GLN A 55 -13.68 -0.62 8.71
C GLN A 55 -14.65 0.57 8.67
N PRO A 56 -15.93 0.38 9.00
CA PRO A 56 -16.87 1.49 9.08
C PRO A 56 -16.40 2.50 10.14
N THR A 57 -16.69 3.76 9.89
CA THR A 57 -16.47 4.85 10.84
C THR A 57 -17.79 5.28 11.48
N GLY A 58 -17.77 6.32 12.32
CA GLY A 58 -19.00 6.91 12.86
C GLY A 58 -19.87 7.61 11.81
N SER A 59 -19.36 7.82 10.59
CA SER A 59 -20.07 8.42 9.47
C SER A 59 -20.53 7.36 8.49
N SER A 60 -21.83 7.36 8.15
CA SER A 60 -22.40 6.43 7.18
C SER A 60 -21.74 6.59 5.81
N GLY A 61 -21.42 5.46 5.17
CA GLY A 61 -20.73 5.44 3.88
C GLY A 61 -19.25 5.83 3.94
N THR A 62 -18.67 5.94 5.14
CA THR A 62 -17.25 6.25 5.32
C THR A 62 -16.52 5.11 6.01
N GLY A 63 -15.39 4.71 5.42
CA GLY A 63 -14.62 3.55 5.84
C GLY A 63 -13.12 3.79 5.79
N VAL A 64 -12.38 3.14 6.67
CA VAL A 64 -10.94 3.32 6.83
C VAL A 64 -10.19 2.00 6.95
N ALA A 65 -9.02 1.90 6.34
CA ALA A 65 -8.10 0.78 6.55
C ALA A 65 -6.64 1.20 6.36
N GLY A 66 -5.73 0.37 6.85
CA GLY A 66 -4.31 0.41 6.51
C GLY A 66 -3.98 -0.46 5.29
N VAL A 67 -2.97 -0.08 4.53
CA VAL A 67 -2.26 -0.92 3.56
C VAL A 67 -0.78 -0.85 3.89
N ARG A 68 -0.23 -1.94 4.38
CA ARG A 68 1.19 -2.14 4.63
C ARG A 68 1.83 -2.79 3.41
N PHE A 69 3.01 -2.31 3.04
CA PHE A 69 3.73 -2.77 1.86
C PHE A 69 5.23 -2.60 2.03
N LYS A 70 6.02 -3.34 1.26
CA LYS A 70 7.48 -3.16 1.20
C LYS A 70 7.79 -2.01 0.23
N ALA A 71 8.27 -0.89 0.74
CA ALA A 71 8.53 0.35 0.04
C ALA A 71 9.85 0.34 -0.76
N TRP A 72 10.88 -0.32 -0.24
CA TRP A 72 12.19 -0.43 -0.90
C TRP A 72 12.95 -1.67 -0.39
N ALA A 73 14.11 -1.97 -0.96
CA ALA A 73 14.91 -3.16 -0.61
C ALA A 73 16.30 -2.73 -0.10
N PRO A 74 16.46 -2.48 1.22
CA PRO A 74 17.78 -2.30 1.81
C PRO A 74 18.59 -3.60 1.76
N TRP A 75 19.90 -3.44 1.84
CA TRP A 75 20.85 -4.56 1.91
C TRP A 75 20.59 -5.49 3.11
N SER A 76 20.10 -4.94 4.22
CA SER A 76 19.62 -5.68 5.39
C SER A 76 18.13 -5.39 5.59
N SER A 77 17.28 -6.41 5.55
CA SER A 77 15.85 -6.28 5.86
C SER A 77 15.30 -7.59 6.40
N LEU A 78 14.25 -7.54 7.22
CA LEU A 78 13.65 -8.72 7.85
C LEU A 78 13.06 -9.70 6.81
N HIS A 79 12.70 -9.18 5.63
CA HIS A 79 12.11 -9.96 4.54
C HIS A 79 12.84 -9.67 3.22
N PRO A 80 14.04 -10.24 3.01
CA PRO A 80 14.87 -9.95 1.83
C PRO A 80 14.34 -10.60 0.56
N THR A 81 13.55 -11.68 0.68
CA THR A 81 12.98 -12.42 -0.47
C THR A 81 11.68 -11.81 -1.00
N ILE A 82 11.12 -10.82 -0.30
CA ILE A 82 9.90 -10.14 -0.71
C ILE A 82 10.28 -8.91 -1.54
N GLY A 83 9.72 -8.81 -2.75
CA GLY A 83 9.95 -7.69 -3.65
C GLY A 83 9.37 -6.36 -3.16
N VAL A 84 9.80 -5.27 -3.79
CA VAL A 84 9.22 -3.93 -3.57
C VAL A 84 7.82 -3.88 -4.18
N HIS A 85 6.88 -3.32 -3.43
CA HIS A 85 5.51 -3.10 -3.86
C HIS A 85 5.38 -1.67 -4.38
N SER A 86 5.75 -1.45 -5.63
CA SER A 86 5.56 -0.16 -6.30
C SER A 86 5.36 -0.40 -7.80
N PRO A 87 4.33 0.22 -8.43
CA PRO A 87 3.32 1.06 -7.79
C PRO A 87 2.29 0.27 -6.97
N LEU A 88 1.57 0.97 -6.09
CA LEU A 88 0.34 0.49 -5.45
C LEU A 88 -0.85 0.94 -6.31
N VAL A 89 -1.58 -0.01 -6.86
CA VAL A 89 -2.75 0.22 -7.72
C VAL A 89 -4.01 -0.04 -6.92
N PHE A 90 -4.81 0.99 -6.73
CA PHE A 90 -6.10 0.91 -6.05
C PHE A 90 -7.24 0.89 -7.05
N ASP A 91 -8.19 -0.01 -6.86
CA ASP A 91 -9.39 -0.15 -7.68
C ASP A 91 -10.65 -0.13 -6.82
N LEU A 92 -11.68 0.59 -7.27
CA LEU A 92 -13.04 0.54 -6.72
C LEU A 92 -13.86 -0.44 -7.56
N VAL A 93 -14.07 -1.63 -7.05
CA VAL A 93 -14.80 -2.70 -7.74
C VAL A 93 -16.28 -2.65 -7.35
N ASP A 94 -17.15 -2.70 -8.34
CA ASP A 94 -18.59 -2.84 -8.17
C ASP A 94 -19.00 -4.31 -8.27
N ARG A 95 -19.59 -4.83 -7.18
CA ARG A 95 -20.04 -6.23 -7.10
C ARG A 95 -21.20 -6.54 -8.06
N TRP A 96 -22.02 -5.54 -8.39
CA TRP A 96 -23.18 -5.76 -9.24
C TRP A 96 -22.79 -5.95 -10.70
N SER A 97 -21.88 -5.13 -11.22
CA SER A 97 -21.36 -5.27 -12.57
C SER A 97 -20.14 -6.19 -12.69
N SER A 98 -19.52 -6.58 -11.57
CA SER A 98 -18.26 -7.33 -11.54
C SER A 98 -17.13 -6.60 -12.31
N ARG A 99 -17.04 -5.27 -12.17
CA ARG A 99 -16.05 -4.44 -12.87
C ARG A 99 -15.44 -3.39 -11.94
N SER A 100 -14.23 -2.95 -12.27
CA SER A 100 -13.67 -1.73 -11.68
C SER A 100 -14.41 -0.51 -12.22
N LEU A 101 -14.90 0.34 -11.32
CA LEU A 101 -15.51 1.65 -11.61
C LEU A 101 -14.45 2.72 -11.86
N GLY A 102 -13.20 2.47 -11.46
CA GLY A 102 -12.11 3.41 -11.47
C GLY A 102 -11.15 3.16 -10.33
N GLY A 103 -10.17 4.05 -10.17
CA GLY A 103 -9.16 3.88 -9.14
C GLY A 103 -8.00 4.86 -9.29
N CYS A 104 -6.92 4.59 -8.60
CA CYS A 104 -5.74 5.46 -8.57
C CYS A 104 -4.46 4.65 -8.38
N THR A 105 -3.34 5.27 -8.70
CA THR A 105 -2.01 4.67 -8.57
C THR A 105 -1.16 5.51 -7.62
N TYR A 106 -0.48 4.86 -6.70
CA TYR A 106 0.48 5.49 -5.79
C TYR A 106 1.87 4.90 -5.99
N HIS A 107 2.84 5.75 -6.28
CA HIS A 107 4.24 5.39 -6.39
C HIS A 107 4.96 5.68 -5.07
N VAL A 108 5.72 4.70 -4.57
CA VAL A 108 6.46 4.87 -3.31
C VAL A 108 7.53 5.97 -3.43
N SER A 109 8.22 5.98 -4.56
CA SER A 109 9.19 6.99 -4.96
C SER A 109 8.71 7.73 -6.22
N HIS A 110 9.48 8.72 -6.67
CA HIS A 110 9.15 9.41 -7.92
C HIS A 110 9.08 8.38 -9.08
N PRO A 111 8.03 8.37 -9.92
CA PRO A 111 7.84 7.36 -10.98
C PRO A 111 9.03 7.23 -11.94
N GLY A 112 9.74 8.33 -12.19
CA GLY A 112 10.97 8.34 -12.98
C GLY A 112 12.22 7.75 -12.30
N GLY A 113 12.10 7.11 -11.14
CA GLY A 113 13.21 6.48 -10.41
C GLY A 113 14.25 7.45 -9.83
N ARG A 114 13.94 8.76 -9.81
CA ARG A 114 14.86 9.79 -9.34
C ARG A 114 14.78 9.93 -7.83
N ALA A 115 15.91 9.71 -7.15
CA ALA A 115 16.11 10.24 -5.82
C ALA A 115 16.29 11.76 -5.92
N TYR A 116 15.82 12.51 -4.93
CA TYR A 116 16.11 13.93 -4.85
C TYR A 116 17.45 14.11 -4.15
N ASP A 117 18.41 14.78 -4.80
CA ASP A 117 19.74 15.03 -4.22
C ASP A 117 19.71 16.07 -3.09
N THR A 118 18.66 16.89 -3.05
CA THR A 118 18.50 17.98 -2.08
C THR A 118 17.23 17.82 -1.25
N TYR A 119 17.29 18.29 -0.02
CA TYR A 119 16.09 18.50 0.79
C TYR A 119 15.15 19.51 0.12
N PRO A 120 13.83 19.38 0.32
CA PRO A 120 12.90 20.39 -0.17
C PRO A 120 13.21 21.74 0.49
N VAL A 121 13.28 22.79 -0.31
CA VAL A 121 13.60 24.15 0.15
C VAL A 121 12.47 24.75 0.99
N ASN A 122 11.24 24.25 0.83
CA ASN A 122 10.07 24.67 1.61
C ASN A 122 8.97 23.60 1.64
N ALA A 123 7.90 23.88 2.40
CA ALA A 123 6.75 22.98 2.55
C ALA A 123 5.98 22.75 1.23
N SER A 124 5.88 23.77 0.38
CA SER A 124 5.19 23.66 -0.92
C SER A 124 5.93 22.74 -1.88
N GLU A 125 7.26 22.81 -1.92
CA GLU A 125 8.07 21.86 -2.70
C GLU A 125 7.94 20.44 -2.14
N ALA A 126 8.00 20.28 -0.81
CA ALA A 126 7.80 18.98 -0.17
C ALA A 126 6.41 18.38 -0.47
N GLU A 127 5.39 19.23 -0.57
CA GLU A 127 4.04 18.82 -0.99
C GLU A 127 3.98 18.47 -2.47
N ALA A 128 4.59 19.26 -3.36
CA ALA A 128 4.66 18.95 -4.79
C ALA A 128 5.36 17.61 -5.06
N ARG A 129 6.47 17.32 -4.36
CA ARG A 129 7.18 16.03 -4.43
C ARG A 129 6.35 14.85 -3.89
N ARG A 130 5.39 15.10 -2.99
CA ARG A 130 4.42 14.08 -2.52
C ARG A 130 3.27 13.92 -3.51
N ALA A 131 2.77 15.01 -4.07
CA ALA A 131 1.70 14.98 -5.07
C ALA A 131 2.11 14.25 -6.35
N SER A 132 3.37 14.38 -6.78
CA SER A 132 3.89 13.68 -7.97
C SER A 132 3.93 12.15 -7.84
N ARG A 133 3.68 11.61 -6.65
CA ARG A 133 3.60 10.16 -6.39
C ARG A 133 2.19 9.61 -6.59
N PHE A 134 1.17 10.46 -6.68
CA PHE A 134 -0.22 10.04 -6.74
C PHE A 134 -0.84 10.38 -8.10
N PHE A 135 -1.29 9.36 -8.81
CA PHE A 135 -1.99 9.50 -10.09
C PHE A 135 -3.46 9.11 -9.92
N THR A 136 -4.37 9.93 -10.44
CA THR A 136 -5.82 9.67 -10.47
C THR A 136 -6.24 8.65 -11.52
N HIS A 137 -5.27 8.03 -12.21
CA HIS A 137 -5.43 7.03 -13.25
C HIS A 137 -4.46 5.85 -13.02
N GLY A 138 -4.43 4.89 -13.94
CA GLY A 138 -3.58 3.69 -13.83
C GLY A 138 -4.18 2.54 -13.00
N HIS A 139 -5.47 2.61 -12.70
CA HIS A 139 -6.24 1.50 -12.12
C HIS A 139 -6.33 0.31 -13.09
N THR A 140 -6.82 -0.85 -12.63
CA THR A 140 -7.03 -2.03 -13.49
C THR A 140 -8.47 -2.05 -14.03
N PRO A 141 -8.69 -1.62 -15.29
CA PRO A 141 -10.02 -1.68 -15.88
C PRO A 141 -10.39 -3.14 -16.23
N GLY A 142 -11.69 -3.39 -16.41
CA GLY A 142 -12.19 -4.65 -16.94
C GLY A 142 -13.01 -5.45 -15.93
N ARG A 143 -13.22 -6.73 -16.25
CA ARG A 143 -13.98 -7.65 -15.42
C ARG A 143 -13.12 -8.13 -14.26
N VAL A 144 -13.74 -8.22 -13.09
CA VAL A 144 -13.11 -8.66 -11.85
C VAL A 144 -13.76 -9.97 -11.41
N ASP A 145 -12.93 -10.92 -10.99
CA ASP A 145 -13.38 -12.17 -10.41
C ASP A 145 -13.76 -11.95 -8.93
N LEU A 146 -15.06 -11.82 -8.67
CA LEU A 146 -15.57 -11.58 -7.33
C LEU A 146 -15.39 -12.80 -6.40
N GLY A 147 -15.40 -14.01 -6.94
CA GLY A 147 -15.20 -15.23 -6.14
C GLY A 147 -13.79 -15.26 -5.56
N ARG A 148 -12.78 -14.94 -6.40
CA ARG A 148 -11.40 -14.78 -5.95
C ARG A 148 -11.23 -13.66 -4.92
N LEU A 149 -11.94 -12.53 -5.09
CA LEU A 149 -11.88 -11.45 -4.10
C LEU A 149 -12.48 -11.88 -2.76
N ASP A 150 -13.60 -12.59 -2.75
CA ASP A 150 -14.24 -13.08 -1.53
C ASP A 150 -13.38 -14.14 -0.82
N GLU A 151 -12.70 -15.02 -1.57
CA GLU A 151 -11.70 -15.95 -1.04
C GLU A 151 -10.53 -15.21 -0.36
N LEU A 152 -9.95 -14.22 -1.04
CA LEU A 152 -8.86 -13.41 -0.49
C LEU A 152 -9.27 -12.60 0.74
N ALA A 153 -10.52 -12.11 0.76
CA ALA A 153 -11.08 -11.42 1.92
C ALA A 153 -11.29 -12.37 3.11
N SER A 154 -11.71 -13.60 2.84
CA SER A 154 -11.99 -14.62 3.88
C SER A 154 -10.73 -15.25 4.45
N ALA A 155 -9.65 -15.34 3.68
CA ALA A 155 -8.36 -15.88 4.11
C ALA A 155 -7.56 -14.97 5.08
N ARG A 156 -8.17 -13.89 5.57
CA ARG A 156 -7.52 -12.90 6.43
C ARG A 156 -7.33 -13.38 7.86
N GLN A 157 -6.14 -13.14 8.42
CA GLN A 157 -5.86 -13.41 9.82
C GLN A 157 -6.45 -12.32 10.72
N LEU A 158 -7.02 -12.68 11.88
CA LEU A 158 -7.68 -11.77 12.82
C LEU A 158 -6.80 -10.58 13.28
N GLU A 159 -5.48 -10.77 13.42
CA GLU A 159 -4.56 -9.68 13.79
C GLU A 159 -4.42 -8.58 12.72
N GLN A 160 -4.89 -8.83 11.50
CA GLN A 160 -4.87 -7.89 10.36
C GLN A 160 -6.20 -7.15 10.20
N GLY A 161 -7.10 -7.22 11.18
CA GLY A 161 -8.51 -6.81 11.04
C GLY A 161 -8.73 -5.40 10.47
N ARG A 162 -7.73 -4.51 10.52
CA ARG A 162 -7.80 -3.16 9.95
C ARG A 162 -6.68 -2.81 8.96
N THR A 163 -5.78 -3.73 8.63
CA THR A 163 -4.63 -3.47 7.74
C THR A 163 -4.40 -4.61 6.77
N LEU A 164 -4.46 -4.33 5.47
CA LEU A 164 -3.96 -5.23 4.42
C LEU A 164 -2.43 -5.24 4.46
N ASP A 165 -1.80 -6.41 4.57
CA ASP A 165 -0.35 -6.57 4.47
C ASP A 165 0.00 -7.21 3.13
N LEU A 166 0.41 -6.39 2.14
CA LEU A 166 0.69 -6.86 0.78
C LEU A 166 1.84 -7.87 0.73
N ARG A 167 2.73 -7.87 1.72
CA ARG A 167 3.85 -8.83 1.81
C ARG A 167 3.40 -10.29 1.93
N ARG A 168 2.13 -10.51 2.30
CA ARG A 168 1.52 -11.85 2.42
C ARG A 168 0.83 -12.31 1.14
N HIS A 169 0.73 -11.43 0.16
CA HIS A 169 0.14 -11.72 -1.12
C HIS A 169 1.24 -11.72 -2.19
N PRO A 170 1.16 -12.61 -3.19
CA PRO A 170 2.11 -12.55 -4.30
C PRO A 170 2.00 -11.17 -4.95
N SER A 171 3.15 -10.53 -5.20
CA SER A 171 3.17 -9.32 -6.01
C SER A 171 2.53 -9.62 -7.37
N PRO A 172 1.67 -8.74 -7.91
CA PRO A 172 1.14 -8.94 -9.25
C PRO A 172 2.33 -9.06 -10.22
N PRO A 173 2.23 -9.91 -11.26
CA PRO A 173 3.31 -10.07 -12.23
C PRO A 173 3.66 -8.71 -12.84
N ASP A 174 4.97 -8.48 -13.01
CA ASP A 174 5.52 -7.25 -13.54
C ASP A 174 4.90 -6.96 -14.91
N ARG A 175 4.08 -5.89 -15.00
CA ARG A 175 3.46 -5.46 -16.25
C ARG A 175 4.51 -4.67 -17.03
N ARG A 176 5.34 -5.38 -17.79
CA ARG A 176 6.19 -4.80 -18.84
C ARG A 176 5.34 -4.22 -19.97
#